data_AF-A0A9D8CG10-F1
#
_entry.id   AF-A0A9D8CG10-F1
#
_cell.length_a   1.000
_cell.length_b   1.000
_cell.length_c   1.000
_cell.angle_alpha   90.00
_cell.angle_beta   90.00
_cell.angle_gamma   90.00
#
_symmetry.space_group_name_H-M   'P 1'
#
loop_
_entity.id
_entity.type
_entity.pdbx_description
1 polymer ?
#
loop_
_entity_poly.entity_id
_entity_poly.type
_entity_poly.pdbx_seq_one_letter_code
_entity_poly.pdbx_strand_id
1 'polypeptide(L)'
;MALRRDKGQRWVKITYFRNLDLLDTPQARFPIDVLGEIIRATAARYPKGRDFELRITDPRGSDFRVAFDAASRDKLLSGARWRGVLTADEPGCYQHYLPTHGPNLIEADSGEDPVLGRISGVYCPQWAVGFAKPFTDKIAVEFRDGRVSAVEGNSDEANLFRDMLMGGFLGELGCGFNPKAPRFAGYPAGSNSPGAIHFGIDFPKPSNYIRKVMPDWEEPPIHMDLISYDATVTTGQGTAGATLIDKGFLTALRDQNVIASAQRFGDPVDLLEGWPS
;
A
#
# COMPACT_ATOMS: atom_id res chain seq x y z
N MET A 1 -20.90 6.24 -11.12
CA MET A 1 -21.02 6.86 -9.77
C MET A 1 -22.47 7.19 -9.37
N ALA A 2 -23.36 7.59 -10.30
CA ALA A 2 -24.74 7.99 -10.00
C ALA A 2 -25.56 6.94 -9.23
N LEU A 3 -25.53 5.66 -9.62
CA LEU A 3 -26.28 4.60 -8.90
C LEU A 3 -25.82 4.43 -7.45
N ARG A 4 -24.52 4.45 -7.20
CA ARG A 4 -23.94 4.33 -5.85
C ARG A 4 -24.32 5.52 -4.99
N ARG A 5 -24.01 6.75 -5.44
CA ARG A 5 -24.20 7.97 -4.64
C ARG A 5 -25.65 8.41 -4.57
N ASP A 6 -26.41 8.32 -5.66
CA ASP A 6 -27.73 8.95 -5.76
C ASP A 6 -28.86 7.97 -5.40
N LYS A 7 -28.63 6.66 -5.52
CA LYS A 7 -29.61 5.60 -5.18
C LYS A 7 -29.20 4.79 -3.95
N GLY A 8 -28.06 5.12 -3.33
CA GLY A 8 -27.57 4.41 -2.16
C GLY A 8 -27.13 2.97 -2.43
N GLN A 9 -26.90 2.59 -3.69
CA GLN A 9 -26.44 1.24 -4.02
C GLN A 9 -25.09 0.97 -3.36
N ARG A 10 -24.93 -0.20 -2.76
CA ARG A 10 -23.72 -0.61 -2.02
C ARG A 10 -22.88 -1.51 -2.88
N TRP A 11 -21.59 -1.21 -3.00
CA TRP A 11 -20.68 -1.93 -3.87
C TRP A 11 -19.62 -2.63 -3.02
N VAL A 12 -19.47 -3.93 -3.22
CA VAL A 12 -18.35 -4.71 -2.69
C VAL A 12 -17.52 -5.17 -3.87
N LYS A 13 -16.33 -4.61 -4.02
CA LYS A 13 -15.39 -4.95 -5.08
C LYS A 13 -14.67 -6.23 -4.69
N ILE A 14 -14.95 -7.29 -5.44
CA ILE A 14 -14.21 -8.55 -5.40
C ILE A 14 -13.04 -8.42 -6.36
N THR A 15 -12.01 -7.69 -5.96
CA THR A 15 -10.76 -7.69 -6.71
C THR A 15 -9.98 -8.95 -6.33
N TYR A 16 -9.12 -9.43 -7.23
CA TYR A 16 -8.04 -10.37 -6.87
C TYR A 16 -8.43 -11.86 -6.77
N PHE A 17 -9.69 -12.22 -6.95
CA PHE A 17 -10.11 -13.62 -6.99
C PHE A 17 -9.74 -14.24 -8.34
N ARG A 18 -8.76 -15.15 -8.33
CA ARG A 18 -8.58 -16.11 -9.43
C ARG A 18 -9.47 -17.33 -9.24
N ASN A 19 -9.71 -17.72 -7.98
CA ASN A 19 -10.60 -18.79 -7.56
C ASN A 19 -11.12 -18.54 -6.13
N LEU A 20 -11.99 -19.44 -5.64
CA LEU A 20 -12.60 -19.32 -4.31
C LEU A 20 -11.70 -19.78 -3.16
N ASP A 21 -10.55 -20.42 -3.43
CA ASP A 21 -9.63 -20.94 -2.41
C ASP A 21 -9.10 -19.83 -1.48
N LEU A 22 -9.09 -18.58 -1.95
CA LEU A 22 -8.76 -17.42 -1.14
C LEU A 22 -9.63 -17.34 0.13
N LEU A 23 -10.89 -17.76 0.07
CA LEU A 23 -11.82 -17.77 1.21
C LEU A 23 -11.40 -18.74 2.32
N ASP A 24 -10.59 -19.75 2.00
CA ASP A 24 -10.10 -20.72 2.97
C ASP A 24 -8.81 -20.28 3.67
N THR A 25 -8.22 -19.17 3.26
CA THR A 25 -6.97 -18.67 3.82
C THR A 25 -7.17 -18.04 5.21
N PRO A 26 -6.14 -18.08 6.10
CA PRO A 26 -6.19 -17.39 7.39
C PRO A 26 -6.49 -15.88 7.28
N GLN A 27 -5.94 -15.20 6.27
CA GLN A 27 -6.22 -13.77 6.02
C GLN A 27 -7.69 -13.48 5.69
N ALA A 28 -8.41 -14.41 5.06
CA ALA A 28 -9.83 -14.23 4.75
C ALA A 28 -10.72 -14.33 5.99
N ARG A 29 -10.24 -15.05 7.02
CA ARG A 29 -10.93 -15.26 8.30
C ARG A 29 -10.48 -14.26 9.37
N PHE A 30 -9.54 -13.36 9.05
CA PHE A 30 -9.02 -12.40 10.02
C PHE A 30 -10.13 -11.46 10.52
N PRO A 31 -10.24 -11.23 11.85
CA PRO A 31 -11.32 -10.41 12.39
C PRO A 31 -11.32 -8.98 11.85
N ILE A 32 -12.40 -8.60 11.16
CA ILE A 32 -12.53 -7.30 10.51
C ILE A 32 -12.52 -6.13 11.51
N ASP A 33 -13.04 -6.33 12.72
CA ASP A 33 -13.00 -5.34 13.79
C ASP A 33 -11.57 -5.03 14.23
N VAL A 34 -10.72 -6.07 14.33
CA VAL A 34 -9.32 -5.93 14.69
C VAL A 34 -8.59 -5.18 13.60
N LEU A 35 -8.85 -5.53 12.33
CA LEU A 35 -8.26 -4.83 11.19
C LEU A 35 -8.65 -3.34 11.15
N GLY A 36 -9.92 -3.02 11.37
CA GLY A 36 -10.39 -1.65 11.46
C GLY A 36 -9.69 -0.88 12.58
N GLU A 37 -9.41 -1.54 13.70
CA GLU A 37 -8.68 -0.94 14.82
C GLU A 37 -7.19 -0.72 14.50
N ILE A 38 -6.54 -1.66 13.82
CA ILE A 38 -5.16 -1.48 13.32
C ILE A 38 -5.10 -0.23 12.42
N ILE A 39 -6.05 -0.08 11.50
CA ILE A 39 -6.10 1.06 10.59
C ILE A 39 -6.31 2.38 11.34
N ARG A 40 -7.26 2.43 12.29
CA ARG A 40 -7.48 3.62 13.12
C ARG A 40 -6.27 3.98 13.97
N ALA A 41 -5.61 2.99 14.56
CA ALA A 41 -4.38 3.19 15.32
C ALA A 41 -3.26 3.74 14.42
N THR A 42 -3.11 3.24 13.18
CA THR A 42 -2.18 3.82 12.21
C THR A 42 -2.55 5.26 11.85
N ALA A 43 -3.83 5.55 11.59
CA ALA A 43 -4.31 6.89 11.28
C ALA A 43 -4.04 7.91 12.41
N ALA A 44 -4.16 7.47 13.67
CA ALA A 44 -3.90 8.30 14.85
C ALA A 44 -2.44 8.75 14.97
N ARG A 45 -1.51 8.03 14.34
CA ARG A 45 -0.07 8.37 14.33
C ARG A 45 0.27 9.49 13.35
N TYR A 46 -0.61 9.82 12.40
CA TYR A 46 -0.42 10.97 11.51
C TYR A 46 -0.59 12.29 12.26
N PRO A 47 0.36 13.25 12.13
CA PRO A 47 0.23 14.58 12.72
C PRO A 47 -1.09 15.26 12.32
N LYS A 48 -1.73 15.93 13.28
CA LYS A 48 -2.99 16.67 13.08
C LYS A 48 -2.75 18.16 13.24
N GLY A 49 -3.34 18.97 12.36
CA GLY A 49 -3.32 20.43 12.44
C GLY A 49 -1.97 21.08 12.14
N ARG A 50 -1.02 20.33 11.57
CA ARG A 50 0.29 20.83 11.14
C ARG A 50 0.81 20.07 9.94
N ASP A 51 1.71 20.71 9.21
CA ASP A 51 2.43 20.12 8.09
C ASP A 51 3.48 19.12 8.59
N PHE A 52 3.79 18.12 7.77
CA PHE A 52 4.83 17.13 8.06
C PHE A 52 5.36 16.50 6.77
N GLU A 53 6.48 15.78 6.89
CA GLU A 53 7.02 14.94 5.81
C GLU A 53 6.76 13.47 6.17
N LEU A 54 6.19 12.71 5.24
CA LEU A 54 6.22 11.25 5.29
C LEU A 54 7.51 10.80 4.61
N ARG A 55 8.36 10.08 5.35
CA ARG A 55 9.66 9.62 4.85
C ARG A 55 9.74 8.11 4.90
N ILE A 56 10.26 7.52 3.81
CA ILE A 56 10.42 6.08 3.64
C ILE A 56 11.89 5.80 3.40
N THR A 57 12.48 4.96 4.26
CA THR A 57 13.89 4.56 4.16
C THR A 57 14.06 3.08 4.36
N ASP A 58 15.10 2.50 3.76
CA ASP A 58 15.47 1.10 3.98
C ASP A 58 16.99 0.87 3.82
N PRO A 59 17.51 -0.31 4.21
CA PRO A 59 18.93 -0.63 4.08
C PRO A 59 19.46 -0.71 2.64
N ARG A 60 18.59 -0.80 1.63
CA ARG A 60 19.01 -0.82 0.21
C ARG A 60 19.31 0.59 -0.30
N GLY A 61 18.91 1.62 0.44
CA GLY A 61 19.18 3.02 0.14
C GLY A 61 17.97 3.77 -0.43
N SER A 62 16.75 3.29 -0.16
CA SER A 62 15.58 4.15 -0.35
C SER A 62 15.66 5.37 0.56
N ASP A 63 15.34 6.54 0.03
CA ASP A 63 15.04 7.78 0.76
C ASP A 63 14.00 8.53 -0.07
N PHE A 64 12.74 8.22 0.21
CA PHE A 64 11.58 8.73 -0.51
C PHE A 64 10.73 9.58 0.44
N ARG A 65 10.24 10.72 -0.05
CA ARG A 65 9.65 11.78 0.77
C ARG A 65 8.40 12.34 0.15
N VAL A 66 7.41 12.58 1.00
CA VAL A 66 6.15 13.20 0.62
C VAL A 66 5.79 14.28 1.61
N ALA A 67 5.66 15.51 1.12
CA ALA A 67 5.21 16.63 1.92
C ALA A 67 3.68 16.58 2.09
N PHE A 68 3.21 16.64 3.33
CA PHE A 68 1.80 16.76 3.66
C PHE A 68 1.54 18.12 4.32
N ASP A 69 0.50 18.80 3.83
CA ASP A 69 -0.15 19.84 4.62
C ASP A 69 -1.30 19.24 5.45
N ALA A 70 -1.75 19.99 6.46
CA ALA A 70 -2.82 19.54 7.35
C ALA A 70 -4.11 19.14 6.60
N ALA A 71 -4.46 19.85 5.52
CA ALA A 71 -5.69 19.62 4.75
C ALA A 71 -5.61 18.34 3.92
N SER A 72 -4.46 18.07 3.32
CA SER A 72 -4.18 16.87 2.52
C SER A 72 -4.16 15.63 3.40
N ARG A 73 -3.63 15.73 4.62
CA ARG A 73 -3.75 14.68 5.64
C ARG A 73 -5.20 14.40 6.00
N ASP A 74 -6.00 15.44 6.25
CA ASP A 74 -7.41 15.25 6.61
C ASP A 74 -8.21 14.66 5.45
N LYS A 75 -7.93 15.08 4.20
CA LYS A 75 -8.50 14.48 2.98
C LYS A 75 -8.16 12.99 2.90
N LEU A 76 -6.88 12.62 3.03
CA LEU A 76 -6.43 11.22 3.00
C LEU A 76 -7.20 10.38 4.02
N LEU A 77 -7.18 10.79 5.29
CA LEU A 77 -7.78 10.01 6.38
C LEU A 77 -9.31 10.07 6.43
N SER A 78 -9.94 10.91 5.60
CA SER A 78 -11.39 10.92 5.39
C SER A 78 -11.91 9.76 4.52
N GLY A 79 -11.04 8.89 4.03
CA GLY A 79 -11.45 7.66 3.33
C GLY A 79 -12.12 6.64 4.26
N ALA A 80 -13.08 5.86 3.74
CA ALA A 80 -13.78 4.83 4.52
C ALA A 80 -12.82 3.80 5.14
N ARG A 81 -11.84 3.35 4.35
CA ARG A 81 -10.76 2.45 4.80
C ARG A 81 -10.01 3.04 6.00
N TRP A 82 -9.57 4.29 5.91
CA TRP A 82 -8.83 4.99 6.98
C TRP A 82 -9.64 5.18 8.27
N ARG A 83 -10.97 5.22 8.20
CA ARG A 83 -11.85 5.21 9.39
C ARG A 83 -12.02 3.82 10.01
N GLY A 84 -11.44 2.78 9.39
CA GLY A 84 -11.65 1.38 9.76
C GLY A 84 -13.06 0.90 9.46
N VAL A 85 -13.76 1.53 8.50
CA VAL A 85 -15.07 1.07 8.00
C VAL A 85 -14.80 0.14 6.82
N LEU A 86 -14.89 -1.16 7.09
CA LEU A 86 -14.51 -2.22 6.15
C LEU A 86 -15.72 -3.05 5.68
N THR A 87 -16.91 -2.75 6.21
CA THR A 87 -18.19 -3.34 5.84
C THR A 87 -18.97 -2.43 4.89
N ALA A 88 -19.81 -3.04 4.07
CA ALA A 88 -20.70 -2.34 3.14
C ALA A 88 -22.11 -2.18 3.73
N ASP A 89 -22.19 -1.60 4.93
CA ASP A 89 -23.41 -1.45 5.74
C ASP A 89 -24.17 -0.14 5.46
N GLU A 90 -23.49 0.90 4.98
CA GLU A 90 -24.08 2.20 4.66
C GLU A 90 -24.51 2.34 3.18
N PRO A 91 -25.61 3.06 2.86
CA PRO A 91 -25.95 3.41 1.48
C PRO A 91 -24.80 4.12 0.75
N GLY A 92 -24.51 3.70 -0.49
CA GLY A 92 -23.47 4.32 -1.32
C GLY A 92 -22.03 3.94 -0.97
N CYS A 93 -21.84 3.02 -0.03
CA CYS A 93 -20.50 2.53 0.30
C CYS A 93 -19.85 1.79 -0.88
N TYR A 94 -18.52 1.81 -0.90
CA TYR A 94 -17.68 1.04 -1.79
C TYR A 94 -16.57 0.43 -0.95
N GLN A 95 -16.53 -0.90 -0.87
CA GLN A 95 -15.58 -1.62 -0.03
C GLN A 95 -14.89 -2.71 -0.82
N HIS A 96 -13.69 -3.09 -0.41
CA HIS A 96 -13.01 -4.26 -0.93
C HIS A 96 -13.51 -5.53 -0.21
N TYR A 97 -13.88 -6.54 -0.99
CA TYR A 97 -14.20 -7.87 -0.45
C TYR A 97 -12.91 -8.56 -0.03
N LEU A 98 -12.89 -9.08 1.19
CA LEU A 98 -11.69 -9.36 1.98
C LEU A 98 -10.81 -8.10 2.10
N PRO A 99 -10.83 -7.41 3.24
CA PRO A 99 -9.97 -6.24 3.46
C PRO A 99 -8.52 -6.68 3.72
N THR A 100 -7.93 -7.47 2.82
CA THR A 100 -6.50 -7.83 2.90
C THR A 100 -5.64 -6.62 2.59
N HIS A 101 -6.06 -5.82 1.60
CA HIS A 101 -5.40 -4.58 1.20
C HIS A 101 -5.91 -3.42 2.06
N GLY A 102 -5.03 -2.88 2.90
CA GLY A 102 -5.36 -1.73 3.74
C GLY A 102 -5.43 -0.43 2.94
N PRO A 103 -5.64 0.72 3.59
CA PRO A 103 -5.63 2.00 2.89
C PRO A 103 -4.25 2.32 2.32
N ASN A 104 -4.23 3.03 1.19
CA ASN A 104 -3.00 3.58 0.65
C ASN A 104 -2.55 4.77 1.51
N LEU A 105 -1.25 4.89 1.72
CA LEU A 105 -0.60 6.02 2.37
C LEU A 105 -0.64 7.28 1.48
N ILE A 106 -0.69 7.06 0.16
CA ILE A 106 -0.83 8.10 -0.88
C ILE A 106 -1.67 7.51 -2.01
N GLU A 107 -2.60 8.31 -2.54
CA GLU A 107 -3.38 8.01 -3.74
C GLU A 107 -3.31 9.24 -4.66
N ALA A 108 -3.01 9.02 -5.93
CA ALA A 108 -3.09 10.02 -6.98
C ALA A 108 -4.09 9.53 -8.04
N ASP A 109 -5.17 10.30 -8.27
CA ASP A 109 -6.25 9.86 -9.18
C ASP A 109 -5.83 9.91 -10.66
N SER A 110 -4.78 10.68 -10.98
CA SER A 110 -4.24 10.84 -12.33
C SER A 110 -2.84 11.42 -12.32
N GLY A 111 -2.18 11.43 -13.48
CA GLY A 111 -0.87 12.07 -13.67
C GLY A 111 -0.87 13.61 -13.53
N GLU A 112 -2.03 14.23 -13.30
CA GLU A 112 -2.19 15.67 -13.03
C GLU A 112 -2.56 15.94 -11.57
N ASP A 113 -2.64 14.91 -10.72
CA ASP A 113 -3.00 15.07 -9.32
C ASP A 113 -1.99 15.98 -8.59
N PRO A 114 -2.44 17.06 -7.90
CA PRO A 114 -1.55 17.96 -7.18
C PRO A 114 -0.69 17.30 -6.10
N VAL A 115 -1.07 16.10 -5.61
CA VAL A 115 -0.26 15.35 -4.64
C VAL A 115 1.11 14.99 -5.23
N LEU A 116 1.20 14.77 -6.55
CA LEU A 116 2.43 14.37 -7.23
C LEU A 116 3.54 15.41 -7.03
N GLY A 117 3.23 16.71 -7.12
CA GLY A 117 4.19 17.79 -6.89
C GLY A 117 4.78 17.87 -5.48
N ARG A 118 4.38 16.98 -4.57
CA ARG A 118 4.88 16.89 -3.20
C ARG A 118 5.77 15.68 -2.96
N ILE A 119 6.02 14.90 -4.01
CA ILE A 119 6.67 13.60 -3.96
C ILE A 119 8.05 13.68 -4.61
N SER A 120 9.07 13.24 -3.88
CA SER A 120 10.44 13.17 -4.41
C SER A 120 11.28 12.10 -3.72
N GLY A 121 12.40 11.74 -4.34
CA GLY A 121 13.41 10.88 -3.75
C GLY A 121 13.56 9.54 -4.48
N VAL A 122 14.27 8.62 -3.85
CA VAL A 122 14.67 7.36 -4.48
C VAL A 122 14.04 6.18 -3.76
N TYR A 123 13.53 5.22 -4.54
CA TYR A 123 13.02 3.95 -4.04
C TYR A 123 13.78 2.76 -4.63
N CYS A 124 14.16 1.83 -3.76
CA CYS A 124 14.90 0.61 -4.09
C CYS A 124 14.05 -0.64 -3.74
N PRO A 125 13.20 -1.13 -4.67
CA PRO A 125 12.31 -2.25 -4.39
C PRO A 125 13.06 -3.56 -4.18
N GLN A 126 12.46 -4.46 -3.38
CA GLN A 126 12.93 -5.84 -3.22
C GLN A 126 12.35 -6.77 -4.27
N TRP A 127 11.15 -6.47 -4.76
CA TRP A 127 10.46 -7.29 -5.74
C TRP A 127 9.43 -6.44 -6.48
N ALA A 128 8.74 -7.03 -7.45
CA ALA A 128 7.65 -6.41 -8.17
C ALA A 128 6.67 -7.47 -8.66
N VAL A 129 5.42 -7.07 -8.81
CA VAL A 129 4.37 -7.97 -9.29
C VAL A 129 4.66 -8.44 -10.72
N GLY A 130 4.43 -9.73 -10.99
CA GLY A 130 4.71 -10.34 -12.29
C GLY A 130 6.14 -10.86 -12.48
N PHE A 131 7.06 -10.57 -11.54
CA PHE A 131 8.40 -11.15 -11.53
C PHE A 131 8.43 -12.44 -10.71
N ALA A 132 9.19 -13.43 -11.16
CA ALA A 132 9.19 -14.76 -10.55
C ALA A 132 9.81 -14.82 -9.14
N LYS A 133 10.77 -13.93 -8.84
CA LYS A 133 11.52 -13.90 -7.59
C LYS A 133 11.94 -12.47 -7.21
N PRO A 134 12.26 -12.22 -5.93
CA PRO A 134 12.89 -10.96 -5.51
C PRO A 134 14.16 -10.64 -6.29
N PHE A 135 14.44 -9.34 -6.42
CA PHE A 135 15.60 -8.83 -7.14
C PHE A 135 16.88 -9.08 -6.33
N THR A 136 17.91 -9.57 -7.01
CA THR A 136 19.26 -9.71 -6.43
C THR A 136 20.07 -8.43 -6.59
N ASP A 137 19.83 -7.70 -7.68
CA ASP A 137 20.51 -6.45 -7.97
C ASP A 137 19.75 -5.27 -7.38
N LYS A 138 20.50 -4.25 -6.94
CA LYS A 138 19.92 -2.98 -6.53
C LYS A 138 19.43 -2.23 -7.77
N ILE A 139 18.12 -2.02 -7.85
CA ILE A 139 17.47 -1.16 -8.84
C ILE A 139 16.96 0.07 -8.10
N ALA A 140 17.37 1.27 -8.52
CA ALA A 140 16.93 2.52 -7.89
C ALA A 140 16.01 3.29 -8.84
N VAL A 141 14.81 3.62 -8.37
CA VAL A 141 13.80 4.40 -9.12
C VAL A 141 13.71 5.79 -8.49
N GLU A 142 14.12 6.82 -9.23
CA GLU A 142 14.10 8.22 -8.77
C GLU A 142 12.80 8.90 -9.17
N PHE A 143 12.14 9.52 -8.19
CA PHE A 143 10.94 10.32 -8.36
C PHE A 143 11.23 11.81 -8.23
N ARG A 144 10.68 12.59 -9.16
CA ARG A 144 10.61 14.05 -9.10
C ARG A 144 9.20 14.49 -9.44
N ASP A 145 8.57 15.27 -8.57
CA ASP A 145 7.18 15.66 -8.68
C ASP A 145 6.26 14.45 -8.93
N GLY A 146 6.50 13.37 -8.19
CA GLY A 146 5.73 12.12 -8.27
C GLY A 146 5.93 11.33 -9.55
N ARG A 147 6.82 11.76 -10.45
CA ARG A 147 7.12 11.11 -11.73
C ARG A 147 8.46 10.41 -11.71
N VAL A 148 8.53 9.25 -12.35
CA VAL A 148 9.78 8.51 -12.53
C VAL A 148 10.68 9.31 -13.48
N SER A 149 11.78 9.79 -12.93
CA SER A 149 12.76 10.66 -13.60
C SER A 149 14.06 9.92 -13.96
N ALA A 150 14.38 8.84 -13.25
CA ALA A 150 15.50 7.97 -13.55
C ALA A 150 15.26 6.55 -13.01
N VAL A 151 15.91 5.58 -13.67
CA VAL A 151 16.04 4.21 -13.18
C VAL A 151 17.51 3.79 -13.31
N GLU A 152 18.14 3.49 -12.18
CA GLU A 152 19.53 3.01 -12.09
C GLU A 152 19.58 1.51 -11.77
N GLY A 153 20.66 0.84 -12.21
CA GLY A 153 20.84 -0.61 -12.08
C GLY A 153 21.36 -1.23 -13.37
N ASN A 154 22.07 -2.36 -13.26
CA ASN A 154 22.74 -3.01 -14.39
C ASN A 154 22.07 -4.32 -14.84
N SER A 155 20.97 -4.71 -14.19
CA SER A 155 20.27 -5.97 -14.43
C SER A 155 19.30 -5.88 -15.61
N ASP A 156 18.84 -7.03 -16.10
CA ASP A 156 17.79 -7.09 -17.11
C ASP A 156 16.46 -6.50 -16.57
N GLU A 157 16.17 -6.70 -15.29
CA GLU A 157 15.02 -6.09 -14.63
C GLU A 157 15.12 -4.56 -14.58
N ALA A 158 16.32 -4.00 -14.35
CA ALA A 158 16.55 -2.55 -14.42
C ALA A 158 16.29 -2.01 -15.85
N ASN A 159 16.68 -2.76 -16.88
CA ASN A 159 16.39 -2.40 -18.27
C ASN A 159 14.89 -2.46 -18.59
N LEU A 160 14.17 -3.47 -18.07
CA LEU A 160 12.72 -3.54 -18.19
C LEU A 160 12.03 -2.34 -17.48
N PHE A 161 12.53 -1.96 -16.31
CA PHE A 161 12.01 -0.80 -15.58
C PHE A 161 12.25 0.51 -16.34
N ARG A 162 13.38 0.66 -17.03
CA ARG A 162 13.61 1.83 -17.90
C ARG A 162 12.60 1.93 -19.03
N ASP A 163 12.28 0.83 -19.70
CA ASP A 163 11.28 0.85 -20.80
C ASP A 163 9.86 1.11 -20.28
N MET A 164 9.54 0.58 -19.10
CA MET A 164 8.19 0.56 -18.56
C MET A 164 7.84 1.80 -17.71
N LEU A 165 8.74 2.20 -16.81
CA LEU A 165 8.43 3.15 -15.74
C LEU A 165 8.77 4.59 -16.08
N MET A 166 9.75 4.85 -16.95
CA MET A 166 10.24 6.20 -17.24
C MET A 166 9.11 7.14 -17.69
N GLY A 167 8.94 8.27 -16.98
CA GLY A 167 7.87 9.24 -17.22
C GLY A 167 6.51 8.88 -16.62
N GLY A 168 6.37 7.66 -16.08
CA GLY A 168 5.20 7.23 -15.31
C GLY A 168 5.07 8.00 -14.00
N PHE A 169 3.92 7.91 -13.36
CA PHE A 169 3.64 8.60 -12.09
C PHE A 169 3.26 7.62 -10.99
N LEU A 170 3.51 7.99 -9.73
CA LEU A 170 3.09 7.20 -8.58
C LEU A 170 1.57 7.34 -8.39
N GLY A 171 0.80 6.34 -8.82
CA GLY A 171 -0.65 6.28 -8.64
C GLY A 171 -1.03 5.89 -7.21
N GLU A 172 -0.26 4.97 -6.60
CA GLU A 172 -0.47 4.59 -5.21
C GLU A 172 0.80 4.27 -4.44
N LEU A 173 0.78 4.60 -3.15
CA LEU A 173 1.67 4.01 -2.15
C LEU A 173 0.82 3.18 -1.21
N GLY A 174 0.73 1.88 -1.48
CA GLY A 174 -0.07 0.97 -0.68
C GLY A 174 0.67 0.42 0.54
N CYS A 175 -0.10 -0.08 1.49
CA CYS A 175 0.40 -0.71 2.71
C CYS A 175 -0.48 -1.89 3.09
N GLY A 176 0.14 -3.00 3.48
CA GLY A 176 -0.53 -4.16 4.04
C GLY A 176 -0.92 -3.92 5.51
N PHE A 177 -2.03 -4.52 5.94
CA PHE A 177 -2.56 -4.36 7.30
C PHE A 177 -3.07 -5.67 7.92
N ASN A 178 -3.11 -6.78 7.18
CA ASN A 178 -3.70 -8.03 7.64
C ASN A 178 -2.60 -8.98 8.19
N PRO A 179 -2.51 -9.20 9.52
CA PRO A 179 -1.47 -10.04 10.15
C PRO A 179 -1.40 -11.48 9.66
N LYS A 180 -2.49 -12.00 9.09
CA LYS A 180 -2.58 -13.36 8.57
C LYS A 180 -2.36 -13.43 7.06
N ALA A 181 -1.97 -12.32 6.44
CA ALA A 181 -1.50 -12.31 5.05
C ALA A 181 -0.04 -12.75 4.96
N PRO A 182 0.32 -13.64 4.01
CA PRO A 182 1.70 -14.07 3.84
C PRO A 182 2.62 -12.90 3.51
N ARG A 183 3.76 -12.82 4.18
CA ARG A 183 4.68 -11.68 4.01
C ARG A 183 5.19 -11.55 2.59
N PHE A 184 5.59 -12.66 1.97
CA PHE A 184 6.24 -12.69 0.67
C PHE A 184 5.28 -13.06 -0.47
N ALA A 185 3.97 -12.92 -0.28
CA ALA A 185 3.03 -12.96 -1.39
C ALA A 185 3.00 -11.58 -2.07
N GLY A 186 3.48 -11.49 -3.31
CA GLY A 186 3.53 -10.22 -4.04
C GLY A 186 2.29 -9.92 -4.88
N TYR A 187 1.58 -10.94 -5.37
CA TYR A 187 0.42 -10.76 -6.26
C TYR A 187 -0.89 -10.65 -5.48
N PRO A 188 -1.86 -9.82 -5.92
CA PRO A 188 -1.83 -8.99 -7.14
C PRO A 188 -1.37 -7.54 -6.99
N ALA A 189 -1.36 -6.99 -5.78
CA ALA A 189 -1.13 -5.57 -5.53
C ALA A 189 -0.17 -5.40 -4.35
N GLY A 190 1.00 -6.04 -4.44
CA GLY A 190 1.95 -6.14 -3.35
C GLY A 190 1.50 -7.08 -2.21
N SER A 191 2.25 -7.03 -1.11
CA SER A 191 1.98 -7.84 0.07
C SER A 191 1.00 -7.15 1.01
N ASN A 192 -0.04 -7.88 1.37
CA ASN A 192 -1.09 -7.45 2.30
C ASN A 192 -0.69 -7.61 3.77
N SER A 193 0.52 -8.12 4.04
CA SER A 193 1.06 -8.30 5.38
C SER A 193 1.37 -6.96 6.04
N PRO A 194 1.16 -6.79 7.37
CA PRO A 194 1.25 -5.50 8.02
C PRO A 194 2.63 -4.85 7.88
N GLY A 195 2.68 -3.66 7.31
CA GLY A 195 3.93 -2.90 7.16
C GLY A 195 4.80 -3.31 5.98
N ALA A 196 4.35 -4.25 5.14
CA ALA A 196 4.82 -4.31 3.76
C ALA A 196 4.20 -3.15 2.99
N ILE A 197 4.97 -2.54 2.10
CA ILE A 197 4.51 -1.42 1.27
C ILE A 197 4.78 -1.72 -0.19
N HIS A 198 4.02 -1.09 -1.07
CA HIS A 198 4.29 -1.11 -2.49
C HIS A 198 4.04 0.24 -3.13
N PHE A 199 4.78 0.48 -4.21
CA PHE A 199 4.68 1.68 -5.04
C PHE A 199 4.01 1.24 -6.35
N GLY A 200 2.73 1.57 -6.50
CA GLY A 200 1.96 1.36 -7.71
C GLY A 200 2.22 2.50 -8.69
N ILE A 201 2.96 2.22 -9.74
CA ILE A 201 3.38 3.20 -10.75
C ILE A 201 2.56 2.99 -12.01
N ASP A 202 1.88 4.05 -12.45
CA ASP A 202 1.18 4.08 -13.73
C ASP A 202 2.12 4.50 -14.86
N PHE A 203 2.14 3.74 -15.95
CA PHE A 203 3.05 3.93 -17.07
C PHE A 203 2.51 4.95 -18.07
N PRO A 204 3.39 5.61 -18.83
CA PRO A 204 2.96 6.44 -19.96
C PRO A 204 2.42 5.62 -21.13
N LYS A 205 2.74 4.32 -21.21
CA LYS A 205 2.33 3.41 -22.29
C LYS A 205 2.19 1.97 -21.79
N PRO A 206 1.37 1.12 -22.45
CA PRO A 206 1.28 -0.31 -22.12
C PRO A 206 2.62 -1.03 -22.23
N SER A 207 2.87 -1.98 -21.32
CA SER A 207 4.09 -2.81 -21.30
C SER A 207 3.89 -4.17 -21.96
N ASN A 208 4.77 -4.53 -22.91
CA ASN A 208 4.79 -5.87 -23.51
C ASN A 208 5.23 -6.95 -22.53
N TYR A 209 6.03 -6.60 -21.51
CA TYR A 209 6.41 -7.54 -20.47
C TYR A 209 5.18 -7.97 -19.66
N ILE A 210 4.42 -7.01 -19.13
CA ILE A 210 3.22 -7.29 -18.34
C ILE A 210 2.22 -8.15 -19.10
N ARG A 211 1.95 -7.83 -20.37
CA ARG A 211 1.07 -8.63 -21.24
C ARG A 211 1.45 -10.11 -21.34
N LYS A 212 2.74 -10.43 -21.15
CA LYS A 212 3.24 -11.81 -21.23
C LYS A 212 3.20 -12.54 -19.89
N VAL A 213 3.40 -11.82 -18.77
CA VAL A 213 3.64 -12.43 -17.46
C VAL A 213 2.44 -12.31 -16.50
N MET A 214 1.54 -11.37 -16.75
CA MET A 214 0.35 -11.13 -15.93
C MET A 214 -0.89 -11.68 -16.64
N PRO A 215 -1.96 -12.04 -15.90
CA PRO A 215 -3.24 -12.41 -16.51
C PRO A 215 -3.76 -11.31 -17.43
N ASP A 216 -4.56 -11.70 -18.42
CA ASP A 216 -5.25 -10.74 -19.27
C ASP A 216 -6.36 -10.07 -18.44
N TRP A 217 -6.17 -8.79 -18.12
CA TRP A 217 -7.14 -7.96 -17.41
C TRP A 217 -7.85 -7.05 -18.41
N GLU A 218 -9.10 -6.68 -18.13
CA GLU A 218 -9.81 -5.68 -18.94
C GLU A 218 -9.15 -4.29 -18.85
N GLU A 219 -8.46 -3.99 -17.73
CA GLU A 219 -7.71 -2.75 -17.55
C GLU A 219 -6.37 -2.81 -18.30
N PRO A 220 -5.95 -1.74 -18.99
CA PRO A 220 -4.72 -1.75 -19.77
C PRO A 220 -3.51 -2.06 -18.86
N PRO A 221 -2.48 -2.76 -19.36
CA PRO A 221 -1.31 -3.19 -18.58
C PRO A 221 -0.34 -2.01 -18.37
N ILE A 222 -0.82 -1.02 -17.61
CA ILE A 222 -0.16 0.25 -17.35
C ILE A 222 0.18 0.44 -15.87
N HIS A 223 0.13 -0.61 -15.04
CA HIS A 223 0.39 -0.50 -13.60
C HIS A 223 1.46 -1.50 -13.14
N MET A 224 2.44 -1.04 -12.36
CA MET A 224 3.44 -1.90 -11.70
C MET A 224 3.51 -1.61 -10.22
N ASP A 225 3.30 -2.65 -9.41
CA ASP A 225 3.53 -2.61 -7.97
C ASP A 225 4.95 -3.06 -7.62
N LEU A 226 5.75 -2.11 -7.14
CA LEU A 226 7.11 -2.33 -6.67
C LEU A 226 7.15 -2.48 -5.13
N ILE A 227 7.60 -3.62 -4.62
CA ILE A 227 7.35 -4.08 -3.24
C ILE A 227 8.55 -3.90 -2.32
N SER A 228 8.30 -3.47 -1.08
CA SER A 228 9.25 -3.49 0.03
C SER A 228 8.65 -4.13 1.28
N TYR A 229 9.44 -4.97 1.93
CA TYR A 229 9.09 -5.79 3.09
C TYR A 229 9.76 -5.32 4.38
N ASP A 230 10.69 -4.37 4.34
CA ASP A 230 11.48 -3.97 5.52
C ASP A 230 11.73 -2.45 5.57
N ALA A 231 10.90 -1.67 4.87
CA ALA A 231 10.96 -0.22 4.92
C ALA A 231 10.63 0.32 6.33
N THR A 232 11.22 1.46 6.66
CA THR A 232 10.84 2.29 7.80
C THR A 232 10.08 3.51 7.28
N VAL A 233 8.91 3.79 7.85
CA VAL A 233 8.05 4.92 7.46
C VAL A 233 7.82 5.82 8.68
N THR A 234 8.18 7.09 8.57
CA THR A 234 8.01 8.07 9.65
C THR A 234 7.21 9.29 9.17
N THR A 235 6.60 10.01 10.12
CA THR A 235 5.82 11.24 9.88
C THR A 235 6.40 12.41 10.66
N GLY A 236 7.29 13.18 10.05
CA GLY A 236 7.96 14.34 10.65
C GLY A 236 9.44 14.43 10.31
N GLN A 237 10.07 15.54 10.66
CA GLN A 237 11.51 15.74 10.44
C GLN A 237 12.32 15.23 11.64
N GLY A 238 13.32 14.37 11.37
CA GLY A 238 14.22 13.84 12.40
C GLY A 238 13.52 12.93 13.42
N THR A 239 13.85 13.10 14.71
CA THR A 239 13.29 12.29 15.83
C THR A 239 11.94 12.80 16.35
N ALA A 240 11.41 13.89 15.79
CA ALA A 240 10.16 14.53 16.25
C ALA A 240 8.89 13.96 15.57
N GLY A 241 9.06 12.97 14.69
CA GLY A 241 7.98 12.31 13.97
C GLY A 241 7.55 10.98 14.57
N ALA A 242 6.31 10.56 14.32
CA ALA A 242 5.85 9.23 14.71
C ALA A 242 6.30 8.19 13.68
N THR A 243 6.73 7.02 14.15
CA THR A 243 7.04 5.87 13.29
C THR A 243 5.75 5.11 12.98
N LEU A 244 5.39 5.02 11.71
CA LEU A 244 4.26 4.21 11.24
C LEU A 244 4.70 2.75 11.08
N ILE A 245 5.83 2.55 10.41
CA ILE A 245 6.44 1.25 10.14
C ILE A 245 7.90 1.31 10.57
N ASP A 246 8.37 0.35 11.36
CA ASP A 246 9.76 0.20 11.77
C ASP A 246 10.34 -1.06 11.15
N LYS A 247 11.23 -0.91 10.15
CA LYS A 247 11.89 -2.05 9.48
C LYS A 247 10.92 -3.15 9.03
N GLY A 248 9.80 -2.75 8.42
CA GLY A 248 8.73 -3.64 7.97
C GLY A 248 7.69 -4.00 9.02
N PHE A 249 7.89 -3.65 10.29
CA PHE A 249 6.91 -3.88 11.34
C PHE A 249 5.91 -2.72 11.45
N LEU A 250 4.62 -2.99 11.26
CA LEU A 250 3.58 -1.98 11.46
C LEU A 250 3.39 -1.70 12.96
N THR A 251 3.82 -0.52 13.43
CA THR A 251 3.86 -0.20 14.87
C THR A 251 2.48 -0.16 15.53
N ALA A 252 1.41 0.00 14.73
CA ALA A 252 0.03 -0.04 15.20
C ALA A 252 -0.40 -1.40 15.76
N LEU A 253 0.29 -2.49 15.39
CA LEU A 253 0.00 -3.82 15.95
C LEU A 253 0.21 -3.87 17.48
N ARG A 254 1.04 -2.98 18.04
CA ARG A 254 1.30 -2.88 19.48
C ARG A 254 0.49 -1.80 20.19
N ASP A 255 -0.45 -1.18 19.49
CA ASP A 255 -1.36 -0.22 20.08
C ASP A 255 -2.25 -0.91 21.13
N GLN A 256 -2.46 -0.27 22.28
CA GLN A 256 -3.23 -0.89 23.37
C GLN A 256 -4.68 -1.16 22.97
N ASN A 257 -5.27 -0.32 22.13
CA ASN A 257 -6.64 -0.54 21.64
C ASN A 257 -6.69 -1.71 20.65
N VAL A 258 -5.64 -1.89 19.83
CA VAL A 258 -5.52 -3.02 18.91
C VAL A 258 -5.36 -4.32 19.68
N ILE A 259 -4.47 -4.36 20.67
CA ILE A 259 -4.27 -5.52 21.54
C ILE A 259 -5.58 -5.88 22.27
N ALA A 260 -6.26 -4.88 22.86
CA ALA A 260 -7.55 -5.08 23.52
C ALA A 260 -8.63 -5.61 22.56
N SER A 261 -8.66 -5.11 21.32
CA SER A 261 -9.59 -5.60 20.28
C SER A 261 -9.29 -7.06 19.92
N ALA A 262 -8.01 -7.40 19.76
CA ALA A 262 -7.53 -8.74 19.42
C ALA A 262 -7.80 -9.79 20.52
N GLN A 263 -7.68 -9.41 21.79
CA GLN A 263 -7.97 -10.28 22.95
C GLN A 263 -9.39 -10.86 22.94
N ARG A 264 -10.34 -10.20 22.26
CA ARG A 264 -11.72 -10.69 22.11
C ARG A 264 -11.82 -11.90 21.17
N PHE A 265 -10.79 -12.15 20.35
CA PHE A 265 -10.77 -13.18 19.32
C PHE A 265 -9.73 -14.28 19.57
N GLY A 266 -8.87 -14.14 20.58
CA GLY A 266 -7.86 -15.14 20.93
C GLY A 266 -6.63 -14.53 21.58
N ASP A 267 -5.50 -15.24 21.50
CA ASP A 267 -4.20 -14.73 21.93
C ASP A 267 -3.77 -13.57 21.00
N PRO A 268 -3.64 -12.33 21.52
CA PRO A 268 -3.25 -11.19 20.69
C PRO A 268 -1.85 -11.32 20.10
N VAL A 269 -0.92 -12.05 20.74
CA VAL A 269 0.43 -12.23 20.20
C VAL A 269 0.37 -13.11 18.95
N ASP A 270 -0.28 -14.27 19.04
CA ASP A 270 -0.50 -15.13 17.87
C ASP A 270 -1.29 -14.39 16.79
N LEU A 271 -2.38 -13.71 17.14
CA LEU A 271 -3.26 -13.08 16.18
C LEU A 271 -2.59 -11.94 15.40
N LEU A 272 -1.76 -11.13 16.06
CA LEU A 272 -1.17 -9.90 15.50
C LEU A 272 0.27 -10.08 15.01
N GLU A 273 1.08 -10.91 15.68
CA GLU A 273 2.51 -11.10 15.37
C GLU A 273 2.84 -12.54 14.93
N GLY A 274 1.92 -13.50 15.07
CA GLY A 274 2.03 -14.86 14.54
C GLY A 274 1.77 -14.93 13.04
N TRP A 275 2.79 -14.59 12.25
CA TRP A 275 2.69 -14.55 10.79
C TRP A 275 2.58 -15.96 10.20
N PRO A 276 1.75 -16.16 9.15
CA PRO A 276 1.76 -17.41 8.41
C PRO A 276 3.14 -17.60 7.77
N SER A 277 3.70 -18.79 7.95
CA SER A 277 4.90 -19.27 7.25
C SER A 277 4.68 -19.36 5.75
#